data_AF-A0A3B0WSG7-F1
#
_entry.id   AF-A0A3B0WSG7-F1
#
_cell.length_a   1.000
_cell.length_b   1.000
_cell.length_c   1.000
_cell.angle_alpha   90.00
_cell.angle_beta   90.00
_cell.angle_gamma   90.00
#
_symmetry.space_group_name_H-M   'P 1'
#
loop_
_entity.id
_entity.type
_entity.pdbx_description
1 polymer ?
#
loop_
_entity_poly.entity_id
_entity_poly.type
_entity_poly.pdbx_seq_one_letter_code
_entity_poly.pdbx_strand_id
1 'polypeptide(L)'
;MAGIKTAIKRADKLVAVSSATADAIETIAKHSLGDRLSVIHEGVSDYFYQESTKGCLSCLDDLPEDGVPFFLWTGSLNPRKNLSNVLDAYECIAGNIPQNLVLAGGLGWDNNKSLERISRSKFNDRIHRPGFVSDDQLRALYSSASAFM
;
A
#
# COMPACT_ATOMS: atom_id res chain seq x y z
N MET A 1 -14.57 -16.28 -10.69
CA MET A 1 -15.23 -15.37 -11.67
C MET A 1 -16.76 -15.43 -11.70
N ALA A 2 -17.44 -16.46 -11.17
CA ALA A 2 -18.90 -16.56 -11.23
C ALA A 2 -19.63 -15.39 -10.51
N GLY A 3 -19.11 -14.91 -9.38
CA GLY A 3 -19.73 -13.84 -8.60
C GLY A 3 -19.87 -12.50 -9.35
N ILE A 4 -18.82 -12.05 -10.05
CA ILE A 4 -18.83 -10.78 -10.80
C ILE A 4 -19.86 -10.81 -11.93
N LYS A 5 -19.91 -11.91 -12.70
CA LYS A 5 -20.89 -12.05 -13.80
C LYS A 5 -22.33 -12.03 -13.28
N THR A 6 -22.57 -12.63 -12.11
CA THR A 6 -23.88 -12.58 -11.46
C THR A 6 -24.22 -11.17 -11.01
N ALA A 7 -23.28 -10.44 -10.40
CA ALA A 7 -23.48 -9.05 -10.01
C ALA A 7 -23.82 -8.16 -11.22
N ILE A 8 -23.07 -8.28 -12.32
CA ILE A 8 -23.34 -7.55 -13.57
C ILE A 8 -24.77 -7.80 -14.08
N LYS A 9 -25.24 -9.05 -14.01
CA LYS A 9 -26.58 -9.41 -14.49
C LYS A 9 -27.71 -8.94 -13.57
N ARG A 10 -27.48 -8.89 -12.26
CA ARG A 10 -28.56 -8.78 -11.27
C ARG A 10 -28.63 -7.44 -10.55
N ALA A 11 -27.53 -6.70 -10.45
CA ALA A 11 -27.51 -5.44 -9.72
C ALA A 11 -28.17 -4.32 -10.53
N ASP A 12 -29.00 -3.49 -9.90
CA ASP A 12 -29.61 -2.33 -10.56
C ASP A 12 -28.55 -1.27 -10.90
N LYS A 13 -27.55 -1.13 -10.03
CA LYS A 13 -26.38 -0.27 -10.18
C LYS A 13 -25.09 -1.00 -9.81
N LEU A 14 -24.01 -0.66 -10.51
CA LEU A 14 -22.65 -1.10 -10.27
C LEU A 14 -21.81 0.13 -9.95
N VAL A 15 -21.05 0.07 -8.87
CA VAL A 15 -20.13 1.13 -8.47
C VAL A 15 -18.71 0.61 -8.59
N ALA A 16 -17.90 1.31 -9.39
CA ALA A 16 -16.48 1.05 -9.52
C ALA A 16 -15.67 2.15 -8.82
N VAL A 17 -14.61 1.77 -8.11
CA VAL A 17 -13.76 2.73 -7.37
C VAL A 17 -12.81 3.54 -8.29
N SER A 18 -12.72 3.18 -9.56
CA SER A 18 -11.88 3.83 -10.57
C SER A 18 -12.35 3.53 -11.98
N SER A 19 -11.92 4.34 -12.95
CA SER A 19 -12.12 4.07 -14.39
C SER A 19 -11.51 2.72 -14.79
N ALA A 20 -10.29 2.41 -14.33
CA ALA A 20 -9.66 1.12 -14.60
C ALA A 20 -10.51 -0.08 -14.13
N THR A 21 -11.20 0.06 -12.99
CA THR A 21 -12.11 -0.99 -12.49
C THR A 21 -13.39 -1.04 -13.34
N ALA A 22 -13.93 0.10 -13.76
CA ALA A 22 -15.07 0.18 -14.66
C ALA A 22 -14.77 -0.49 -16.02
N ASP A 23 -13.63 -0.18 -16.63
CA ASP A 23 -13.18 -0.78 -17.89
C ASP A 23 -13.02 -2.30 -17.76
N ALA A 24 -12.49 -2.78 -16.63
CA ALA A 24 -12.38 -4.20 -16.35
C ALA A 24 -13.76 -4.88 -16.22
N ILE A 25 -14.73 -4.22 -15.60
CA ILE A 25 -16.11 -4.71 -15.49
C ILE A 25 -16.76 -4.78 -16.87
N GLU A 26 -16.64 -3.75 -17.71
CA GLU A 26 -17.20 -3.75 -19.07
C GLU A 26 -16.52 -4.79 -19.96
N THR A 27 -15.21 -4.99 -19.81
CA THR A 27 -14.46 -6.07 -20.49
C THR A 27 -15.04 -7.45 -20.14
N ILE A 28 -15.38 -7.68 -18.86
CA ILE A 28 -16.02 -8.91 -18.41
C ILE A 28 -17.46 -9.02 -18.92
N ALA A 29 -18.20 -7.91 -18.98
CA ALA A 29 -19.57 -7.83 -19.48
C ALA A 29 -19.63 -8.06 -21.00
N LYS A 30 -18.56 -7.72 -21.74
CA LYS A 30 -18.47 -7.73 -23.20
C LYS A 30 -19.44 -6.77 -23.91
N HIS A 31 -19.96 -5.79 -23.18
CA HIS A 31 -20.82 -4.72 -23.69
C HIS A 31 -20.73 -3.53 -22.73
N SER A 32 -21.08 -2.33 -23.21
CA SER A 32 -21.17 -1.16 -22.34
C SER A 32 -22.35 -1.28 -21.40
N LEU A 33 -22.12 -0.91 -20.13
CA LEU A 33 -23.15 -0.94 -19.08
C LEU A 33 -23.87 0.40 -18.93
N GLY A 34 -23.40 1.45 -19.62
CA GLY A 34 -24.01 2.79 -19.62
C GLY A 34 -24.30 3.30 -18.22
N ASP A 35 -25.48 3.88 -18.02
CA ASP A 35 -25.90 4.46 -16.74
C ASP A 35 -25.94 3.46 -15.57
N ARG A 36 -25.89 2.15 -15.82
CA ARG A 36 -25.86 1.15 -14.74
C ARG A 36 -24.50 1.08 -14.05
N LEU A 37 -23.43 1.58 -14.67
CA LEU A 37 -22.08 1.60 -14.10
C LEU A 37 -21.68 3.04 -13.78
N SER A 38 -21.31 3.30 -12.54
CA SER A 38 -20.83 4.61 -12.10
C SER A 38 -19.46 4.48 -11.46
N VAL A 39 -18.56 5.41 -11.77
CA VAL A 39 -17.26 5.53 -11.10
C VAL A 39 -17.44 6.47 -9.91
N ILE A 40 -17.20 5.95 -8.71
CA ILE A 40 -17.17 6.73 -7.47
C ILE A 40 -15.83 6.46 -6.81
N HIS A 41 -14.94 7.46 -6.86
CA HIS A 41 -13.63 7.35 -6.25
C HIS A 41 -13.73 7.21 -4.73
N GLU A 42 -12.88 6.37 -4.15
CA GLU A 42 -12.75 6.27 -2.70
C GLU A 42 -12.23 7.60 -2.14
N GLY A 43 -12.85 8.05 -1.07
CA GLY A 43 -12.38 9.20 -0.30
C GLY A 43 -11.43 8.77 0.80
N VAL A 44 -10.71 9.73 1.37
CA VAL A 44 -9.98 9.58 2.62
C VAL A 44 -10.59 10.50 3.67
N SER A 45 -10.67 10.02 4.91
CA SER A 45 -11.25 10.78 6.03
C SER A 45 -10.41 12.02 6.35
N ASP A 46 -11.07 13.12 6.71
CA ASP A 46 -10.43 14.36 7.19
C ASP A 46 -9.44 14.14 8.34
N TYR A 47 -9.68 13.08 9.12
CA TYR A 47 -8.78 12.62 10.17
C TYR A 47 -7.34 12.39 9.69
N PHE A 48 -7.14 11.89 8.47
CA PHE A 48 -5.80 11.66 7.90
C PHE A 48 -5.08 12.92 7.41
N TYR A 49 -5.79 14.05 7.33
CA TYR A 49 -5.19 15.35 7.02
C TYR A 49 -4.85 16.18 8.27
N GLN A 50 -5.27 15.72 9.45
CA GLN A 50 -4.94 16.39 10.71
C GLN A 50 -3.46 16.19 11.04
N GLU A 51 -2.86 17.19 11.69
CA GLU A 51 -1.49 17.10 12.20
C GLU A 51 -1.32 15.87 13.10
N SER A 52 -0.17 15.22 12.95
CA SER A 52 0.21 14.05 13.73
C SER A 52 1.49 14.31 14.50
N THR A 53 1.59 13.77 15.71
CA THR A 53 2.78 13.87 16.55
C THR A 53 3.62 12.60 16.41
N LYS A 54 4.94 12.73 16.19
CA LYS A 54 5.86 11.57 16.11
C LYS A 54 5.96 10.75 17.40
N GLY A 55 5.47 11.28 18.54
CA GLY A 55 5.49 10.58 19.82
C GLY A 55 4.81 9.20 19.78
N CYS A 56 3.80 8.99 18.92
CA CYS A 56 3.15 7.69 18.75
C CYS A 56 4.02 6.63 18.05
N LEU A 57 5.12 7.03 17.41
CA LEU A 57 6.08 6.13 16.76
C LEU A 57 7.07 5.51 17.75
N SER A 58 7.23 6.10 18.94
CA SER A 58 8.22 5.66 19.95
C SER A 58 7.97 4.25 20.50
N CYS A 59 6.75 3.72 20.36
CA CYS A 59 6.40 2.37 20.76
C CYS A 59 6.48 1.35 19.63
N LEU A 60 6.87 1.77 18.41
CA LEU A 60 7.09 0.85 17.31
C LEU A 60 8.51 0.31 17.35
N ASP A 61 8.61 -1.01 17.27
CA ASP A 61 9.88 -1.68 17.05
C ASP A 61 10.28 -1.56 15.56
N ASP A 62 11.58 -1.62 15.29
CA ASP A 62 12.13 -1.64 13.93
C ASP A 62 11.68 -0.46 13.05
N LEU A 63 12.14 0.73 13.43
CA LEU A 63 12.10 1.95 12.64
C LEU A 63 13.53 2.53 12.49
N PRO A 64 13.76 3.39 11.48
CA PRO A 64 15.00 4.17 11.40
C PRO A 64 15.20 5.02 12.66
N GLU A 65 16.47 5.27 13.01
CA GLU A 65 16.80 6.22 14.09
C GLU A 65 16.24 7.62 13.80
N ASP A 66 16.02 8.39 14.86
CA ASP A 66 15.49 9.75 14.75
C ASP A 66 16.37 10.63 13.85
N GLY A 67 15.75 11.23 12.83
CA GLY A 67 16.44 12.07 11.84
C GLY A 67 16.96 11.32 10.61
N VAL A 68 16.95 9.98 10.61
CA VAL A 68 17.26 9.19 9.40
C VAL A 68 16.07 9.27 8.44
N PRO A 69 16.25 9.77 7.20
CA PRO A 69 15.15 9.89 6.26
C PRO A 69 14.74 8.51 5.75
N PHE A 70 13.49 8.34 5.34
CA PHE A 70 12.99 7.07 4.81
C PHE A 70 11.92 7.25 3.73
N PHE A 71 11.81 6.25 2.87
CA PHE A 71 10.63 6.02 2.03
C PHE A 71 9.64 5.13 2.76
N LEU A 72 8.36 5.42 2.57
CA LEU A 72 7.27 4.67 3.19
C LEU A 72 6.56 3.81 2.14
N TRP A 73 6.35 2.54 2.47
CA TRP A 73 5.41 1.66 1.79
C TRP A 73 4.40 1.15 2.81
N THR A 74 3.12 1.08 2.42
CA THR A 74 2.05 0.62 3.30
C THR A 74 1.23 -0.51 2.71
N GLY A 75 0.97 -1.54 3.50
CA GLY A 75 0.05 -2.61 3.14
C GLY A 75 0.40 -3.95 3.79
N SER A 76 -0.58 -4.84 3.87
CA SER A 76 -0.28 -6.22 4.27
C SER A 76 0.68 -6.87 3.29
N LEU A 77 1.71 -7.58 3.76
CA LEU A 77 2.64 -8.30 2.88
C LEU A 77 1.90 -9.43 2.17
N ASN A 78 1.59 -9.22 0.90
CA ASN A 78 1.02 -10.24 0.04
C ASN A 78 1.43 -9.98 -1.42
N PRO A 79 1.34 -10.98 -2.31
CA PRO A 79 1.78 -10.85 -3.69
C PRO A 79 1.10 -9.73 -4.48
N ARG A 80 -0.15 -9.39 -4.13
CA ARG A 80 -0.97 -8.41 -4.86
C ARG A 80 -0.53 -6.96 -4.59
N LYS A 81 0.23 -6.72 -3.52
CA LYS A 81 0.81 -5.39 -3.20
C LYS A 81 2.15 -5.12 -3.88
N ASN A 82 2.66 -6.09 -4.65
CA ASN A 82 3.84 -5.94 -5.51
C ASN A 82 5.10 -5.38 -4.80
N LEU A 83 5.34 -5.82 -3.56
CA LEU A 83 6.49 -5.38 -2.77
C LEU A 83 7.84 -5.72 -3.42
N SER A 84 7.90 -6.77 -4.25
CA SER A 84 9.14 -7.13 -4.96
C SER A 84 9.64 -5.98 -5.85
N ASN A 85 8.76 -5.32 -6.60
CA ASN A 85 9.16 -4.20 -7.46
C ASN A 85 9.67 -3.00 -6.65
N VAL A 86 9.08 -2.75 -5.48
CA VAL A 86 9.52 -1.71 -4.53
C VAL A 86 10.93 -2.02 -4.04
N LEU A 87 11.21 -3.27 -3.69
CA LEU A 87 12.53 -3.70 -3.23
C LEU A 87 13.57 -3.63 -4.36
N ASP A 88 13.21 -4.04 -5.58
CA ASP A 88 14.09 -3.95 -6.75
C ASP A 88 14.46 -2.49 -7.04
N ALA A 89 13.48 -1.58 -7.04
CA ALA A 89 13.71 -0.15 -7.24
C ALA A 89 14.57 0.45 -6.13
N TYR A 90 14.30 0.10 -4.87
CA TYR A 90 15.09 0.57 -3.73
C TYR A 90 16.55 0.12 -3.81
N GLU A 91 16.82 -1.14 -4.15
CA GLU A 91 18.18 -1.67 -4.27
C GLU A 91 19.01 -1.02 -5.38
N CYS A 92 18.36 -0.50 -6.43
CA CYS A 92 19.03 0.27 -7.47
C CYS A 92 19.57 1.61 -6.97
N ILE A 93 18.92 2.23 -5.98
CA ILE A 93 19.21 3.61 -5.55
C ILE A 93 19.79 3.71 -4.15
N ALA A 94 19.59 2.72 -3.27
CA ALA A 94 19.93 2.77 -1.86
C ALA A 94 21.43 3.03 -1.59
N GLY A 95 22.33 2.61 -2.49
CA GLY A 95 23.76 2.92 -2.38
C GLY A 95 24.12 4.39 -2.60
N ASN A 96 23.21 5.17 -3.18
CA ASN A 96 23.45 6.56 -3.59
C ASN A 96 22.60 7.57 -2.79
N ILE A 97 21.76 7.09 -1.86
CA ILE A 97 20.84 7.93 -1.10
C ILE A 97 20.85 7.55 0.38
N PRO A 98 20.60 8.48 1.31
CA PRO A 98 20.53 8.20 2.74
C PRO A 98 19.23 7.53 3.18
N GLN A 99 18.17 7.54 2.35
CA GLN A 99 16.84 7.05 2.74
C GLN A 99 16.81 5.56 3.06
N ASN A 100 16.28 5.22 4.23
CA ASN A 100 15.87 3.86 4.57
C ASN A 100 14.51 3.53 3.94
N LEU A 101 14.06 2.29 4.05
CA LEU A 101 12.74 1.85 3.58
C LEU A 101 11.91 1.31 4.74
N VAL A 102 10.78 1.96 5.04
CA VAL A 102 9.83 1.52 6.07
C VAL A 102 8.66 0.81 5.40
N LEU A 103 8.44 -0.45 5.77
CA LEU A 103 7.34 -1.29 5.31
C LEU A 103 6.29 -1.42 6.41
N ALA A 104 5.33 -0.49 6.43
CA ALA A 104 4.26 -0.45 7.42
C ALA A 104 3.08 -1.34 7.01
N GLY A 105 2.90 -2.45 7.71
CA GLY A 105 1.77 -3.35 7.51
C GLY A 105 2.00 -4.75 8.06
N GLY A 106 0.91 -5.43 8.38
CA GLY A 106 0.94 -6.79 8.90
C GLY A 106 1.33 -7.85 7.87
N LEU A 107 1.52 -9.09 8.34
CA LEU A 107 1.66 -10.25 7.46
C LEU A 107 0.32 -10.54 6.77
N GLY A 108 0.31 -10.47 5.43
CA GLY A 108 -0.82 -10.92 4.62
C GLY A 108 -0.69 -12.39 4.24
N TRP A 109 -1.55 -12.84 3.33
CA TRP A 109 -1.49 -14.18 2.76
C TRP A 109 -0.29 -14.33 1.80
N ASP A 110 0.27 -15.54 1.69
CA ASP A 110 1.42 -15.88 0.83
C ASP A 110 2.60 -14.90 0.96
N ASN A 111 2.94 -14.55 2.20
CA ASN A 111 3.98 -13.55 2.49
C ASN A 111 5.42 -14.10 2.44
N ASN A 112 5.60 -15.43 2.40
CA ASN A 112 6.92 -16.08 2.50
C ASN A 112 7.92 -15.54 1.47
N LYS A 113 7.48 -15.35 0.22
CA LYS A 113 8.32 -14.80 -0.85
C LYS A 113 8.75 -13.37 -0.57
N SER A 114 7.86 -12.55 0.01
CA SER A 114 8.19 -11.18 0.41
C SER A 114 9.19 -11.16 1.56
N LEU A 115 9.01 -12.02 2.57
CA LEU A 115 9.97 -12.14 3.68
C LEU A 115 11.36 -12.54 3.19
N GLU A 116 11.42 -13.55 2.33
CA GLU A 116 12.67 -14.04 1.75
C GLU A 116 13.33 -13.00 0.83
N ARG A 117 12.55 -12.25 0.06
CA ARG A 117 13.08 -11.17 -0.79
C ARG A 117 13.72 -10.06 0.04
N ILE A 118 13.12 -9.73 1.19
CA ILE A 118 13.66 -8.72 2.13
C ILE A 118 14.95 -9.23 2.78
N SER A 119 14.97 -10.47 3.26
CA SER A 119 16.17 -11.03 3.92
C SER A 119 17.37 -11.19 2.98
N ARG A 120 17.12 -11.40 1.68
CA ARG A 120 18.16 -11.49 0.65
C ARG A 120 18.66 -10.13 0.15
N SER A 121 18.04 -9.03 0.57
CA SER A 121 18.49 -7.70 0.17
C SER A 121 19.86 -7.38 0.74
N LYS A 122 20.76 -6.84 -0.08
CA LYS A 122 22.06 -6.34 0.38
C LYS A 122 21.94 -5.10 1.30
N PHE A 123 20.76 -4.48 1.36
CA PHE A 123 20.44 -3.35 2.23
C PHE A 123 19.40 -3.72 3.29
N ASN A 124 19.35 -5.00 3.70
CA ASN A 124 18.39 -5.50 4.67
C ASN A 124 18.40 -4.69 5.99
N ASP A 125 19.57 -4.23 6.41
CA ASP A 125 19.80 -3.37 7.58
C ASP A 125 19.13 -1.99 7.50
N ARG A 126 18.73 -1.57 6.30
CA ARG A 126 18.01 -0.31 6.04
C ARG A 126 16.55 -0.52 5.66
N ILE A 127 16.05 -1.75 5.75
CA ILE A 127 14.66 -2.10 5.50
C ILE A 127 13.98 -2.44 6.82
N HIS A 128 13.08 -1.56 7.24
CA HIS A 128 12.41 -1.57 8.53
C HIS A 128 10.97 -2.06 8.41
N ARG A 129 10.52 -2.83 9.40
CA ARG A 129 9.24 -3.53 9.39
C ARG A 129 8.56 -3.45 10.75
N PRO A 130 7.95 -2.30 11.09
CA PRO A 130 7.22 -2.15 12.35
C PRO A 130 5.96 -3.02 12.45
N GLY A 131 5.58 -3.71 11.36
CA GLY A 131 4.40 -4.55 11.33
C GLY A 131 3.12 -3.72 11.21
N PHE A 132 2.07 -4.15 11.89
CA PHE A 132 0.82 -3.39 11.91
C PHE A 132 1.00 -2.10 12.72
N VAL A 133 0.51 -0.98 12.18
CA VAL A 133 0.54 0.34 12.81
C VAL A 133 -0.88 0.87 12.95
N SER A 134 -1.16 1.63 14.00
CA SER A 134 -2.44 2.34 14.19
C SER A 134 -2.59 3.48 13.18
N ASP A 135 -3.80 4.02 13.03
CA ASP A 135 -4.02 5.16 12.14
C ASP A 135 -3.23 6.41 12.59
N ASP A 136 -3.08 6.66 13.90
CA ASP A 136 -2.24 7.73 14.42
C ASP A 136 -0.77 7.56 14.02
N GLN A 137 -0.25 6.33 14.10
CA GLN A 137 1.10 6.00 13.67
C GLN A 137 1.25 6.12 12.16
N LEU A 138 0.24 5.66 11.40
CA LEU A 138 0.23 5.75 9.95
C LEU A 138 0.27 7.21 9.48
N ARG A 139 -0.51 8.11 10.09
CA ARG A 139 -0.44 9.55 9.85
C ARG A 139 0.96 10.10 10.13
N ALA A 140 1.54 9.75 11.29
CA ALA A 140 2.88 10.17 11.65
C ALA A 140 3.97 9.66 10.70
N LEU A 141 3.84 8.43 10.18
CA LEU A 141 4.74 7.89 9.16
C LEU A 141 4.59 8.64 7.84
N TYR A 142 3.36 8.90 7.37
CA TYR A 142 3.12 9.67 6.15
C TYR A 142 3.72 11.07 6.23
N SER A 143 3.53 11.78 7.35
CA SER A 143 4.09 13.12 7.56
C SER A 143 5.60 13.14 7.74
N SER A 144 6.23 12.00 8.07
CA SER A 144 7.68 11.90 8.30
C SER A 144 8.45 11.34 7.09
N ALA A 145 7.77 10.67 6.16
CA ALA A 145 8.38 10.04 5.01
C ALA A 145 8.90 11.08 4.00
N SER A 146 10.05 10.79 3.40
CA SER A 146 10.56 11.59 2.26
C SER A 146 9.70 11.41 1.01
N ALA A 147 9.14 10.21 0.83
CA ALA A 147 8.23 9.87 -0.25
C ALA A 147 7.46 8.59 0.12
N PHE A 148 6.30 8.42 -0.51
CA PHE A 148 5.52 7.19 -0.48
C PHE A 148 5.77 6.38 -1.76
N MET A 149 5.89 5.06 -1.65
CA MET A 149 6.21 4.14 -2.75
C MET A 149 5.19 3.01 -2.90
#